data_AF-F8QI76-F1
#
_entry.id   AF-F8QI76-F1
#
_cell.length_a   1.000
_cell.length_b   1.000
_cell.length_c   1.000
_cell.angle_alpha   90.00
_cell.angle_beta   90.00
_cell.angle_gamma   90.00
#
_symmetry.space_group_name_H-M   'P 1'
#
loop_
_entity.id
_entity.type
_entity.pdbx_description
1 polymer ?
#
loop_
_entity_poly.entity_id
_entity_poly.type
_entity_poly.pdbx_seq_one_letter_code
_entity_poly.pdbx_strand_id
1 'polypeptide(L)'
;MAAPVAQEELPILEAVINIRNRLTALKRDRGEYIKPSDVNALYQAVVKQVTKLNDVRDDNTTYNNRVDTTLADVFSLLSLCYLTLGRTKECPAVYSQIASMRQILNHMNESAVYNESDLAPFHRRLHELRQIVQHDAESGKHPEAMTKLLERQFNECDAIVESLQESLSVLSVELIPIHERLVTVRRQLVALAAKEGSHKAELKPLHEELRKIDSKRVDGKFLGPGGIVPASQALCSSLLEECFDILQEIKAQEESKNVAFSLKAIYDRLSGIRAELENLVLTHRWSLRETDLWNYSLSLQEIDKMRIDGKFVDSEGNRPPGQYVLLYLLRRCYGLIYRLLSSSEPVSEELMPVANKLSTVKKCLNEVLKYGGPFSPRDLYPYQLALHQIDSMRKEGKFVGVDGSIPEGQGIVMAHLNECHELLEMLKESMDEGEEDDDEYFEDEDEYAIEE
;
A
#
# COMPACT_ATOMS: atom_id res chain seq x y z
N MET A 1 20.63 12.67 16.99
CA MET A 1 21.66 13.26 16.10
C MET A 1 22.29 12.13 15.30
N ALA A 2 22.48 12.30 13.98
CA ALA A 2 23.12 11.28 13.15
C ALA A 2 24.59 11.11 13.55
N ALA A 3 25.08 9.87 13.56
CA ALA A 3 26.48 9.61 13.85
C ALA A 3 27.38 10.21 12.75
N PRO A 4 28.60 10.68 13.10
CA PRO A 4 29.56 11.14 12.10
C PRO A 4 29.93 10.00 11.15
N VAL A 5 30.20 10.35 9.89
CA VAL A 5 30.59 9.37 8.87
C VAL A 5 32.09 9.08 9.01
N ALA A 6 32.45 7.80 9.08
CA ALA A 6 33.84 7.38 9.16
C ALA A 6 34.60 7.76 7.88
N GLN A 7 35.90 8.06 7.99
CA GLN A 7 36.70 8.52 6.85
C GLN A 7 36.75 7.48 5.71
N GLU A 8 36.72 6.20 6.05
CA GLU A 8 36.69 5.08 5.11
C GLU A 8 35.35 4.96 4.36
N GLU A 9 34.25 5.49 4.93
CA GLU A 9 32.93 5.48 4.32
C GLU A 9 32.65 6.73 3.45
N LEU A 10 33.48 7.78 3.51
CA LEU A 10 33.28 9.00 2.72
C LEU A 10 33.24 8.76 1.20
N PRO A 11 34.13 7.96 0.59
CA PRO A 11 34.06 7.66 -0.84
C PRO A 11 32.80 6.89 -1.21
N ILE A 12 32.31 6.04 -0.30
CA ILE A 12 31.07 5.28 -0.47
C ILE A 12 29.89 6.25 -0.46
N LEU A 13 29.86 7.18 0.51
CA LEU A 13 28.83 8.21 0.62
C LEU A 13 28.72 9.04 -0.68
N GLU A 14 29.84 9.52 -1.21
CA GLU A 14 29.86 10.31 -2.45
C GLU A 14 29.30 9.52 -3.65
N ALA A 15 29.68 8.25 -3.78
CA ALA A 15 29.19 7.38 -4.83
C ALA A 15 27.67 7.13 -4.70
N VAL A 16 27.19 6.86 -3.49
CA VAL A 16 25.76 6.63 -3.20
C VAL A 16 24.94 7.90 -3.46
N ILE A 17 25.45 9.09 -3.12
CA ILE A 17 24.80 10.37 -3.44
C ILE A 17 24.67 10.55 -4.96
N ASN A 18 25.71 10.23 -5.73
CA ASN A 18 25.66 10.32 -7.19
C ASN A 18 24.60 9.37 -7.76
N ILE A 19 24.58 8.11 -7.30
CA ILE A 19 23.57 7.13 -7.69
C ILE A 19 22.16 7.64 -7.39
N ARG A 20 21.92 8.18 -6.18
CA ARG A 20 20.64 8.77 -5.80
C ARG A 20 20.20 9.88 -6.75
N ASN A 21 21.12 10.77 -7.11
CA ASN A 21 20.83 11.88 -8.03
C ASN A 21 20.46 11.37 -9.42
N ARG A 22 21.14 10.34 -9.92
CA ARG A 22 20.83 9.70 -11.21
C ARG A 22 19.46 8.99 -11.19
N LEU A 23 19.16 8.24 -10.13
CA LEU A 23 17.82 7.63 -9.95
C LEU A 23 16.72 8.70 -9.87
N THR A 24 16.98 9.82 -9.18
CA THR A 24 16.04 10.94 -9.10
C THR A 24 15.83 11.62 -10.46
N ALA A 25 16.88 11.70 -11.29
CA ALA A 25 16.77 12.22 -12.64
C ALA A 25 15.91 11.31 -13.53
N LEU A 26 16.12 9.99 -13.47
CA LEU A 26 15.29 9.01 -14.19
C LEU A 26 13.81 9.12 -13.80
N LYS A 27 13.52 9.31 -12.51
CA LYS A 27 12.15 9.55 -12.04
C LYS A 27 11.52 10.80 -12.68
N ARG A 28 12.28 11.90 -12.80
CA ARG A 28 11.75 13.20 -13.25
C ARG A 28 11.44 13.23 -14.74
N ASP A 29 12.06 12.36 -15.52
CA ASP A 29 11.79 12.26 -16.94
C ASP A 29 10.45 11.58 -17.20
N ARG A 30 9.43 12.39 -17.48
CA ARG A 30 8.09 11.91 -17.89
C ARG A 30 7.90 11.89 -19.41
N GLY A 31 8.90 12.31 -20.18
CA GLY A 31 8.83 12.31 -21.64
C GLY A 31 9.07 10.93 -22.23
N GLU A 32 9.84 10.08 -21.52
CA GLU A 32 10.14 8.71 -21.91
C GLU A 32 9.77 7.70 -20.80
N TYR A 33 9.65 6.44 -21.21
CA TYR A 33 9.54 5.31 -20.28
C TYR A 33 10.89 5.01 -19.63
N ILE A 34 10.87 4.51 -18.39
CA ILE A 34 12.09 4.11 -17.69
C ILE A 34 12.66 2.87 -18.38
N LYS A 35 13.92 2.95 -18.85
CA LYS A 35 14.58 1.84 -19.54
C LYS A 35 15.14 0.82 -18.54
N PRO A 36 14.90 -0.48 -18.73
CA PRO A 36 15.47 -1.53 -17.87
C PRO A 36 17.00 -1.51 -17.78
N SER A 37 17.67 -1.16 -18.88
CA SER A 37 19.14 -1.10 -18.96
C SER A 37 19.73 -0.03 -18.02
N ASP A 38 19.11 1.16 -17.97
CA ASP A 38 19.56 2.28 -17.13
C ASP A 38 19.39 1.95 -15.65
N VAL A 39 18.26 1.35 -15.27
CA VAL A 39 18.00 0.92 -13.89
C VAL A 39 18.96 -0.19 -13.49
N ASN A 40 19.21 -1.18 -14.35
CA ASN A 40 20.16 -2.25 -14.07
C ASN A 40 21.60 -1.74 -13.92
N ALA A 41 22.03 -0.75 -14.72
CA ALA A 41 23.34 -0.14 -14.57
C ALA A 41 23.51 0.55 -13.20
N LEU A 42 22.46 1.24 -12.74
CA LEU A 42 22.45 1.85 -11.42
C LEU A 42 22.40 0.80 -10.31
N TYR A 43 21.61 -0.26 -10.46
CA TYR A 43 21.59 -1.38 -9.53
C TYR A 43 22.98 -2.00 -9.32
N GLN A 44 23.69 -2.29 -10.41
CA GLN A 44 25.06 -2.82 -10.34
C GLN A 44 26.03 -1.85 -9.66
N ALA A 45 25.82 -0.54 -9.81
CA ALA A 45 26.61 0.47 -9.10
C ALA A 45 26.31 0.45 -7.59
N VAL A 46 25.04 0.28 -7.19
CA VAL A 46 24.63 0.15 -5.78
C VAL A 46 25.27 -1.09 -5.17
N VAL A 47 25.15 -2.24 -5.82
CA VAL A 47 25.75 -3.51 -5.38
C VAL A 47 27.22 -3.31 -5.04
N LYS A 48 28.00 -2.68 -5.93
CA LYS A 48 29.43 -2.43 -5.69
C LYS A 48 29.68 -1.59 -4.44
N GLN A 49 28.83 -0.61 -4.15
CA GLN A 49 28.97 0.21 -2.94
C GLN A 49 28.57 -0.56 -1.68
N VAL A 50 27.50 -1.38 -1.75
CA VAL A 50 27.06 -2.20 -0.63
C VAL A 50 28.11 -3.25 -0.27
N THR A 51 28.73 -3.89 -1.26
CA THR A 51 29.85 -4.82 -1.01
C THR A 51 31.00 -4.13 -0.30
N LYS A 52 31.45 -2.96 -0.80
CA LYS A 52 32.49 -2.18 -0.13
C LYS A 52 32.11 -1.76 1.29
N LEU A 53 30.85 -1.40 1.51
CA LEU A 53 30.36 -1.00 2.81
C LEU A 53 30.39 -2.17 3.79
N ASN A 54 30.01 -3.37 3.34
CA ASN A 54 30.10 -4.58 4.14
C ASN A 54 31.55 -4.99 4.44
N ASP A 55 32.50 -4.69 3.55
CA ASP A 55 33.92 -4.97 3.78
C ASP A 55 34.56 -4.03 4.83
N VAL A 56 34.05 -2.81 4.94
CA VAL A 56 34.56 -1.76 5.86
C VAL A 56 33.88 -1.83 7.23
N ARG A 57 32.65 -2.35 7.29
CA ARG A 57 31.89 -2.46 8.54
C ARG A 57 32.10 -3.80 9.21
N ASP A 58 32.25 -3.77 10.53
CA ASP A 58 32.18 -4.94 11.39
C ASP A 58 30.80 -5.07 12.06
N ASP A 59 30.57 -6.19 12.75
CA ASP A 59 29.32 -6.44 13.48
C ASP A 59 29.04 -5.40 14.59
N ASN A 60 30.07 -4.66 15.04
CA ASN A 60 29.99 -3.65 16.09
C ASN A 60 29.85 -2.20 15.57
N THR A 61 29.82 -1.99 14.26
CA THR A 61 29.81 -0.65 13.68
C THR A 61 28.48 0.06 13.97
N THR A 62 28.53 1.31 14.43
CA THR A 62 27.34 2.07 14.79
C THR A 62 26.46 2.36 13.58
N TYR A 63 25.31 1.69 13.49
CA TYR A 63 24.31 1.85 12.44
C TYR A 63 23.38 3.03 12.73
N ASN A 64 23.69 4.24 12.25
CA ASN A 64 22.74 5.36 12.07
C ASN A 64 23.45 6.64 11.55
N ASN A 65 24.17 6.55 10.44
CA ASN A 65 24.90 7.69 9.89
C ASN A 65 24.33 8.15 8.53
N ARG A 66 24.98 9.16 7.94
CA ARG A 66 24.52 9.73 6.66
C ARG A 66 24.59 8.73 5.49
N VAL A 67 25.48 7.74 5.54
CA VAL A 67 25.56 6.68 4.53
C VAL A 67 24.30 5.83 4.60
N ASP A 68 23.89 5.40 5.79
CA ASP A 68 22.70 4.56 5.98
C ASP A 68 21.44 5.25 5.45
N THR A 69 21.25 6.51 5.83
CA THR A 69 20.11 7.30 5.37
C THR A 69 20.11 7.50 3.85
N THR A 70 21.27 7.82 3.24
CA THR A 70 21.35 8.00 1.78
C THR A 70 21.17 6.67 1.05
N LEU A 71 21.68 5.57 1.60
CA LEU A 71 21.54 4.24 1.04
C LEU A 71 20.08 3.78 1.09
N ALA A 72 19.36 4.10 2.18
CA ALA A 72 17.92 3.86 2.28
C ALA A 72 17.13 4.63 1.23
N ASP A 73 17.52 5.88 0.90
CA ASP A 73 16.92 6.64 -0.20
C ASP A 73 17.14 5.94 -1.55
N VAL A 74 18.38 5.50 -1.80
CA VAL A 74 18.77 4.81 -3.04
C VAL A 74 17.99 3.51 -3.21
N PHE A 75 17.86 2.69 -2.16
CA PHE A 75 17.10 1.46 -2.23
C PHE A 75 15.61 1.69 -2.44
N SER A 76 15.04 2.72 -1.81
CA SER A 76 13.64 3.10 -2.02
C SER A 76 13.42 3.49 -3.49
N LEU A 77 14.24 4.40 -4.03
CA LEU A 77 14.15 4.81 -5.43
C LEU A 77 14.32 3.62 -6.39
N LEU A 78 15.31 2.77 -6.13
CA LEU A 78 15.56 1.59 -6.94
C LEU A 78 14.37 0.63 -6.91
N SER A 79 13.83 0.34 -5.73
CA SER A 79 12.64 -0.49 -5.54
C SER A 79 11.46 0.04 -6.34
N LEU A 80 11.20 1.35 -6.29
CA LEU A 80 10.13 1.96 -7.07
C LEU A 80 10.38 1.89 -8.59
N CYS A 81 11.63 2.04 -9.04
CA CYS A 81 11.97 1.83 -10.46
C CYS A 81 11.69 0.38 -10.89
N TYR A 82 12.04 -0.62 -10.10
CA TYR A 82 11.74 -2.03 -10.41
C TYR A 82 10.24 -2.30 -10.46
N LEU A 83 9.46 -1.70 -9.55
CA LEU A 83 8.00 -1.78 -9.58
C LEU A 83 7.44 -1.15 -10.87
N THR A 84 7.90 0.03 -11.26
CA THR A 84 7.50 0.69 -12.53
C THR A 84 7.88 -0.11 -13.78
N LEU A 85 8.99 -0.86 -13.72
CA LEU A 85 9.37 -1.80 -14.77
C LEU A 85 8.52 -3.07 -14.79
N GLY A 86 7.54 -3.24 -13.90
CA GLY A 86 6.72 -4.46 -13.78
C GLY A 86 7.45 -5.63 -13.11
N ARG A 87 8.68 -5.45 -12.63
CA ARG A 87 9.55 -6.49 -12.05
C ARG A 87 9.27 -6.67 -10.56
N THR A 88 8.01 -6.93 -10.22
CA THR A 88 7.53 -6.95 -8.83
C THR A 88 8.01 -8.15 -8.01
N LYS A 89 8.54 -9.19 -8.69
CA LYS A 89 9.04 -10.44 -8.09
C LYS A 89 10.58 -10.53 -8.06
N GLU A 90 11.27 -9.39 -8.14
CA GLU A 90 12.73 -9.34 -7.97
C GLU A 90 13.09 -8.71 -6.62
N CYS A 91 14.20 -9.16 -6.02
CA CYS A 91 14.74 -8.66 -4.75
C CYS A 91 14.68 -7.12 -4.58
N PRO A 92 15.15 -6.31 -5.54
CA PRO A 92 15.17 -4.85 -5.38
C PRO A 92 13.76 -4.25 -5.22
N ALA A 93 12.74 -4.85 -5.83
CA ALA A 93 11.37 -4.33 -5.82
C ALA A 93 10.73 -4.35 -4.43
N VAL A 94 11.22 -5.23 -3.55
CA VAL A 94 10.63 -5.50 -2.24
C VAL A 94 10.89 -4.39 -1.21
N TYR A 95 12.01 -3.66 -1.33
CA TYR A 95 12.49 -2.77 -0.27
C TYR A 95 11.48 -1.69 0.17
N SER A 96 10.82 -1.00 -0.76
CA SER A 96 9.87 0.08 -0.42
C SER A 96 8.65 -0.44 0.34
N GLN A 97 8.24 -1.69 0.09
CA GLN A 97 7.15 -2.33 0.83
C GLN A 97 7.58 -2.63 2.26
N ILE A 98 8.76 -3.24 2.47
CA ILE A 98 9.30 -3.49 3.82
C ILE A 98 9.46 -2.18 4.59
N ALA A 99 10.06 -1.16 3.96
CA ALA A 99 10.28 0.13 4.60
C ALA A 99 8.96 0.79 5.04
N SER A 100 7.92 0.72 4.21
CA SER A 100 6.58 1.23 4.55
C SER A 100 5.93 0.43 5.67
N MET A 101 6.02 -0.91 5.63
CA MET A 101 5.51 -1.79 6.69
C MET A 101 6.18 -1.50 8.03
N ARG A 102 7.51 -1.34 8.06
CA ARG A 102 8.25 -0.99 9.27
C ARG A 102 7.76 0.32 9.89
N GLN A 103 7.52 1.35 9.08
CA GLN A 103 6.99 2.62 9.60
C GLN A 103 5.59 2.45 10.19
N ILE A 104 4.71 1.71 9.52
CA ILE A 104 3.36 1.42 10.03
C ILE A 104 3.44 0.65 11.35
N LEU A 105 4.28 -0.38 11.44
CA LEU A 105 4.47 -1.20 12.65
C LEU A 105 5.04 -0.39 13.81
N ASN A 106 6.03 0.47 13.56
CA ASN A 106 6.55 1.40 14.57
C ASN A 106 5.46 2.34 15.08
N HIS A 107 4.65 2.94 14.19
CA HIS A 107 3.52 3.79 14.60
C HIS A 107 2.44 3.00 15.33
N MET A 108 2.20 1.75 14.98
CA MET A 108 1.30 0.86 15.73
C MET A 108 1.82 0.64 17.14
N ASN A 109 3.12 0.36 17.29
CA ASN A 109 3.77 0.23 18.59
C ASN A 109 3.63 1.50 19.44
N GLU A 110 4.00 2.66 18.88
CA GLU A 110 3.95 3.96 19.55
C GLU A 110 2.52 4.36 19.99
N SER A 111 1.51 3.96 19.21
CA SER A 111 0.12 4.34 19.46
C SER A 111 -0.65 3.32 20.30
N ALA A 112 -0.16 2.09 20.46
CA ALA A 112 -0.90 0.99 21.09
C ALA A 112 -2.30 0.74 20.49
N VAL A 113 -2.52 1.11 19.21
CA VAL A 113 -3.82 0.95 18.52
C VAL A 113 -3.80 -0.21 17.52
N TYR A 114 -3.77 -1.44 18.05
CA TYR A 114 -3.70 -2.66 17.25
C TYR A 114 -4.34 -3.85 17.98
N ASN A 115 -4.77 -4.85 17.22
CA ASN A 115 -5.20 -6.15 17.71
C ASN A 115 -4.61 -7.27 16.82
N GLU A 116 -4.89 -8.53 17.14
CA GLU A 116 -4.34 -9.68 16.42
C GLU A 116 -4.70 -9.69 14.92
N SER A 117 -5.94 -9.32 14.59
CA SER A 117 -6.41 -9.24 13.21
C SER A 117 -5.69 -8.18 12.37
N ASP A 118 -5.16 -7.13 13.02
CA ASP A 118 -4.37 -6.10 12.35
C ASP A 118 -2.94 -6.54 12.06
N LEU A 119 -2.36 -7.42 12.88
CA LEU A 119 -0.98 -7.91 12.75
C LEU A 119 -0.88 -9.08 11.74
N ALA A 120 -1.90 -9.93 11.66
CA ALA A 120 -1.90 -11.11 10.79
C ALA A 120 -1.62 -10.82 9.29
N PRO A 121 -2.11 -9.72 8.68
CA PRO A 121 -1.73 -9.35 7.31
C PRO A 121 -0.25 -9.01 7.15
N PHE A 122 0.40 -8.40 8.15
CA PHE A 122 1.83 -8.09 8.09
C PHE A 122 2.66 -9.36 8.10
N HIS A 123 2.33 -10.33 8.95
CA HIS A 123 2.99 -11.64 8.98
C HIS A 123 2.96 -12.36 7.64
N ARG A 124 1.76 -12.50 7.07
CA ARG A 124 1.59 -13.13 5.76
C ARG A 124 2.41 -12.42 4.70
N ARG A 125 2.36 -11.08 4.67
CA ARG A 125 3.09 -10.31 3.67
C ARG A 125 4.61 -10.37 3.85
N LEU A 126 5.12 -10.27 5.07
CA LEU A 126 6.56 -10.41 5.34
C LEU A 126 7.05 -11.77 4.87
N HIS A 127 6.28 -12.84 5.12
CA HIS A 127 6.59 -14.17 4.63
C HIS A 127 6.63 -14.26 3.09
N GLU A 128 5.59 -13.77 2.41
CA GLU A 128 5.54 -13.71 0.94
C GLU A 128 6.73 -12.95 0.33
N LEU A 129 7.03 -11.78 0.89
CA LEU A 129 8.14 -10.94 0.41
C LEU A 129 9.50 -11.60 0.69
N ARG A 130 9.65 -12.30 1.83
CA ARG A 130 10.87 -13.04 2.15
C ARG A 130 11.08 -14.22 1.20
N GLN A 131 10.02 -14.92 0.79
CA GLN A 131 10.12 -15.99 -0.21
C GLN A 131 10.66 -15.50 -1.56
N ILE A 132 10.27 -14.29 -2.00
CA ILE A 132 10.84 -13.67 -3.21
C ILE A 132 12.36 -13.53 -3.08
N VAL A 133 12.83 -13.03 -1.93
CA VAL A 133 14.25 -12.81 -1.67
C VAL A 133 15.03 -14.13 -1.56
N GLN A 134 14.45 -15.14 -0.92
CA GLN A 134 15.07 -16.47 -0.80
C GLN A 134 15.22 -17.17 -2.16
N HIS A 135 14.17 -17.17 -2.98
CA HIS A 135 14.23 -17.73 -4.33
C HIS A 135 15.30 -17.05 -5.21
N ASP A 136 15.41 -15.73 -5.11
CA ASP A 136 16.41 -14.96 -5.84
C ASP A 136 17.85 -15.20 -5.34
N ALA A 137 18.01 -15.44 -4.04
CA ALA A 137 19.28 -15.84 -3.45
C ALA A 137 19.71 -17.24 -3.94
N GLU A 138 18.80 -18.21 -3.94
CA GLU A 138 19.05 -19.59 -4.38
C GLU A 138 19.36 -19.68 -5.88
N SER A 139 18.69 -18.86 -6.69
CA SER A 139 18.91 -18.82 -8.13
C SER A 139 20.20 -18.09 -8.54
N GLY A 140 20.91 -17.46 -7.60
CA GLY A 140 22.15 -16.73 -7.86
C GLY A 140 21.98 -15.48 -8.74
N LYS A 141 20.74 -15.01 -8.93
CA LYS A 141 20.42 -13.84 -9.75
C LYS A 141 20.92 -12.53 -9.16
N HIS A 142 20.96 -12.46 -7.83
CA HIS A 142 21.35 -11.26 -7.09
C HIS A 142 22.54 -11.53 -6.16
N PRO A 143 23.43 -10.54 -5.96
CA PRO A 143 24.58 -10.67 -5.06
C PRO A 143 24.17 -10.91 -3.61
N GLU A 144 24.96 -11.73 -2.89
CA GLU A 144 24.72 -12.08 -1.48
C GLU A 144 24.65 -10.84 -0.56
N ALA A 145 25.39 -9.78 -0.89
CA ALA A 145 25.37 -8.52 -0.15
C ALA A 145 23.98 -7.86 -0.13
N MET A 146 23.22 -8.00 -1.23
CA MET A 146 21.87 -7.43 -1.36
C MET A 146 20.84 -8.25 -0.59
N THR A 147 20.91 -9.58 -0.69
CA THR A 147 19.98 -10.49 -0.02
C THR A 147 20.18 -10.43 1.50
N LYS A 148 21.44 -10.37 1.98
CA LYS A 148 21.76 -10.14 3.40
C LYS A 148 21.15 -8.85 3.97
N LEU A 149 21.22 -7.75 3.21
CA LEU A 149 20.66 -6.48 3.65
C LEU A 149 19.14 -6.57 3.80
N LEU A 150 18.45 -7.15 2.80
CA LEU A 150 17.01 -7.33 2.85
C LEU A 150 16.60 -8.26 3.98
N GLU A 151 17.34 -9.36 4.21
CA GLU A 151 17.08 -10.29 5.30
C GLU A 151 17.18 -9.60 6.67
N ARG A 152 18.18 -8.73 6.87
CA ARG A 152 18.26 -7.91 8.08
C ARG A 152 17.03 -7.00 8.24
N GLN A 153 16.56 -6.37 7.16
CA GLN A 153 15.38 -5.52 7.21
C GLN A 153 14.10 -6.32 7.52
N PHE A 154 13.99 -7.55 7.02
CA PHE A 154 12.90 -8.46 7.40
C PHE A 154 12.97 -8.82 8.88
N ASN A 155 14.14 -9.21 9.39
CA ASN A 155 14.32 -9.56 10.79
C ASN A 155 13.97 -8.39 11.73
N GLU A 156 14.32 -7.16 11.34
CA GLU A 156 13.90 -5.96 12.08
C GLU A 156 12.37 -5.80 12.10
N CYS A 157 11.69 -6.05 10.98
CA CYS A 157 10.23 -5.99 10.92
C CYS A 157 9.58 -7.11 11.73
N ASP A 158 10.06 -8.35 11.60
CA ASP A 158 9.56 -9.50 12.34
C ASP A 158 9.71 -9.28 13.85
N ALA A 159 10.87 -8.80 14.31
CA ALA A 159 11.08 -8.50 15.73
C ALA A 159 10.08 -7.47 16.27
N ILE A 160 9.71 -6.46 15.46
CA ILE A 160 8.66 -5.51 15.84
C ILE A 160 7.30 -6.22 15.90
N VAL A 161 6.96 -7.03 14.90
CA VAL A 161 5.67 -7.76 14.88
C VAL A 161 5.58 -8.74 16.05
N GLU A 162 6.63 -9.50 16.34
CA GLU A 162 6.72 -10.43 17.47
C GLU A 162 6.55 -9.68 18.79
N SER A 163 7.24 -8.55 18.97
CA SER A 163 7.06 -7.71 20.16
C SER A 163 5.63 -7.19 20.34
N LEU A 164 4.97 -6.81 19.24
CA LEU A 164 3.55 -6.40 19.24
C LEU A 164 2.60 -7.57 19.52
N GLN A 165 2.94 -8.79 19.10
CA GLN A 165 2.14 -9.97 19.40
C GLN A 165 2.32 -10.42 20.85
N GLU A 166 3.55 -10.40 21.35
CA GLU A 166 3.86 -10.69 22.75
C GLU A 166 3.09 -9.74 23.66
N SER A 167 3.04 -8.44 23.36
CA SER A 167 2.27 -7.47 24.15
C SER A 167 0.77 -7.80 24.19
N LEU A 168 0.19 -8.32 23.09
CA LEU A 168 -1.20 -8.77 23.05
C LEU A 168 -1.40 -10.08 23.82
N SER A 169 -0.43 -11.00 23.80
CA SER A 169 -0.52 -12.31 24.46
C SER A 169 -0.62 -12.21 25.99
N VAL A 170 -0.17 -11.08 26.57
CA VAL A 170 -0.29 -10.82 28.01
C VAL A 170 -1.71 -10.38 28.41
N LEU A 171 -2.61 -10.09 27.46
CA LEU A 171 -4.00 -9.76 27.77
C LEU A 171 -4.75 -11.00 28.26
N SER A 172 -5.42 -10.88 29.40
CA SER A 172 -6.32 -11.94 29.85
C SER A 172 -7.48 -12.12 28.87
N VAL A 173 -7.98 -13.35 28.77
CA VAL A 173 -9.08 -13.70 27.86
C VAL A 173 -10.33 -12.83 28.10
N GLU A 174 -10.56 -12.37 29.34
CA GLU A 174 -11.69 -11.48 29.64
C GLU A 174 -11.48 -10.04 29.14
N LEU A 175 -10.24 -9.59 29.01
CA LEU A 175 -9.90 -8.23 28.58
C LEU A 175 -9.81 -8.09 27.06
N ILE A 176 -9.63 -9.17 26.30
CA ILE A 176 -9.54 -9.14 24.83
C ILE A 176 -10.76 -8.42 24.21
N PRO A 177 -12.02 -8.77 24.53
CA PRO A 177 -13.17 -8.10 23.92
C PRO A 177 -13.32 -6.63 24.34
N ILE A 178 -12.77 -6.25 25.49
CA ILE A 178 -12.75 -4.85 25.95
C ILE A 178 -11.69 -4.08 25.17
N HIS A 179 -10.49 -4.64 25.05
CA HIS A 179 -9.39 -4.08 24.30
C HIS A 179 -9.76 -3.84 22.83
N GLU A 180 -10.33 -4.83 22.13
CA GLU A 180 -10.74 -4.68 20.72
C GLU A 180 -11.77 -3.57 20.50
N ARG A 181 -12.72 -3.43 21.42
CA ARG A 181 -13.72 -2.36 21.37
C ARG A 181 -13.08 -1.00 21.62
N LEU A 182 -12.19 -0.90 22.59
CA LEU A 182 -11.44 0.33 22.85
C LEU A 182 -10.58 0.74 21.66
N VAL A 183 -9.87 -0.22 21.03
CA VAL A 183 -9.11 0.02 19.79
C VAL A 183 -10.02 0.53 18.67
N THR A 184 -11.21 -0.05 18.53
CA THR A 184 -12.21 0.36 17.52
C THR A 184 -12.72 1.78 17.78
N VAL A 185 -13.15 2.07 19.01
CA VAL A 185 -13.64 3.40 19.40
C VAL A 185 -12.52 4.44 19.23
N ARG A 186 -11.29 4.11 19.62
CA ARG A 186 -10.13 4.98 19.42
C ARG A 186 -9.90 5.30 17.95
N ARG A 187 -9.97 4.31 17.05
CA ARG A 187 -9.86 4.54 15.60
C ARG A 187 -10.93 5.48 15.09
N GLN A 188 -12.17 5.30 15.54
CA GLN A 188 -13.30 6.14 15.16
C GLN A 188 -13.13 7.58 15.68
N LEU A 189 -12.74 7.75 16.95
CA LEU A 189 -12.47 9.06 17.54
C LEU A 189 -11.36 9.80 16.80
N VAL A 190 -10.23 9.12 16.53
CA VAL A 190 -9.11 9.78 15.85
C VAL A 190 -9.43 10.07 14.38
N ALA A 191 -10.20 9.20 13.70
CA ALA A 191 -10.69 9.48 12.35
C ALA A 191 -11.67 10.67 12.32
N LEU A 192 -12.54 10.80 13.32
CA LEU A 192 -13.42 11.96 13.50
C LEU A 192 -12.62 13.24 13.74
N ALA A 193 -11.60 13.19 14.60
CA ALA A 193 -10.73 14.33 14.88
C ALA A 193 -9.97 14.83 13.64
N ALA A 194 -9.77 13.97 12.63
CA ALA A 194 -9.15 14.34 11.35
C ALA A 194 -10.15 14.82 10.28
N LYS A 195 -11.46 14.80 10.53
CA LYS A 195 -12.49 15.31 9.61
C LYS A 195 -12.82 16.76 9.95
N GLU A 196 -13.07 17.58 8.92
CA GLU A 196 -13.60 18.94 9.10
C GLU A 196 -15.11 18.90 9.38
N GLY A 197 -15.61 19.77 10.27
CA GLY A 197 -17.04 19.94 10.54
C GLY A 197 -17.46 19.62 11.98
N SER A 198 -18.77 19.70 12.24
CA SER A 198 -19.39 19.35 13.53
C SER A 198 -19.72 17.87 13.55
N HIS A 199 -19.20 17.13 14.53
CA HIS A 199 -19.30 15.66 14.59
C HIS A 199 -20.18 15.18 15.73
N LYS A 200 -20.94 16.06 16.38
CA LYS A 200 -21.84 15.75 17.51
C LYS A 200 -22.69 14.49 17.36
N ALA A 201 -23.23 14.24 16.16
CA ALA A 201 -24.04 13.06 15.87
C ALA A 201 -23.22 11.76 15.86
N GLU A 202 -21.99 11.79 15.34
CA GLU A 202 -21.05 10.66 15.30
C GLU A 202 -20.32 10.49 16.66
N LEU A 203 -20.13 11.55 17.44
CA LEU A 203 -19.42 11.53 18.72
C LEU A 203 -20.26 10.99 19.88
N LYS A 204 -21.58 11.22 19.85
CA LYS A 204 -22.52 10.74 20.87
C LYS A 204 -22.49 9.21 21.05
N PRO A 205 -22.61 8.37 20.00
CA PRO A 205 -22.56 6.92 20.17
C PRO A 205 -21.19 6.44 20.69
N LEU A 206 -20.08 7.08 20.29
CA LEU A 206 -18.75 6.75 20.81
C LEU A 206 -18.61 7.07 22.30
N HIS A 207 -19.15 8.22 22.74
CA HIS A 207 -19.18 8.58 24.15
C HIS A 207 -20.00 7.60 24.99
N GLU A 208 -21.14 7.15 24.48
CA GLU A 208 -21.98 6.15 25.13
C GLU A 208 -21.27 4.79 25.21
N GLU A 209 -20.55 4.40 24.16
CA GLU A 209 -19.74 3.17 24.19
C GLU A 209 -18.60 3.23 25.20
N LEU A 210 -17.86 4.34 25.29
CA LEU A 210 -16.82 4.51 26.31
C LEU A 210 -17.40 4.44 27.74
N ARG A 211 -18.55 5.07 28.00
CA ARG A 211 -19.24 4.97 29.29
C ARG A 211 -19.69 3.55 29.61
N LYS A 212 -20.16 2.81 28.60
CA LYS A 212 -20.55 1.39 28.76
C LYS A 212 -19.35 0.49 29.06
N ILE A 213 -18.18 0.83 28.53
CA ILE A 213 -16.94 0.13 28.86
C ILE A 213 -16.48 0.51 30.28
N ASP A 214 -16.52 1.80 30.63
CA ASP A 214 -16.15 2.30 31.95
C ASP A 214 -17.03 1.73 33.07
N SER A 215 -18.33 1.58 32.83
CA SER A 215 -19.27 1.01 33.80
C SER A 215 -19.01 -0.46 34.14
N LYS A 216 -18.11 -1.15 33.41
CA LYS A 216 -17.66 -2.51 33.73
C LYS A 216 -16.54 -2.52 34.77
N ARG A 217 -16.00 -1.36 35.14
CA ARG A 217 -14.99 -1.23 36.18
C ARG A 217 -15.65 -1.20 37.55
N VAL A 218 -14.97 -1.81 38.52
CA VAL A 218 -15.28 -1.69 39.96
C VAL A 218 -14.05 -1.08 40.60
N ASP A 219 -14.23 0.03 41.34
CA ASP A 219 -13.14 0.82 41.92
C ASP A 219 -12.04 1.20 40.91
N GLY A 220 -12.44 1.52 39.68
CA GLY A 220 -11.52 1.91 38.60
C GLY A 220 -10.75 0.76 37.95
N LYS A 221 -11.05 -0.51 38.30
CA LYS A 221 -10.38 -1.70 37.75
C LYS A 221 -11.35 -2.62 37.03
N PHE A 222 -10.90 -3.21 35.93
CA PHE A 222 -11.60 -4.35 35.32
C PHE A 222 -11.36 -5.60 36.18
N LEU A 223 -12.42 -6.34 36.49
CA LEU A 223 -12.36 -7.55 37.31
C LEU A 223 -12.70 -8.78 36.47
N GLY A 224 -11.92 -9.84 36.64
CA GLY A 224 -12.18 -11.17 36.10
C GLY A 224 -13.07 -12.01 37.02
N PRO A 225 -13.29 -13.30 36.68
CA PRO A 225 -14.07 -14.24 37.48
C PRO A 225 -13.54 -14.30 38.92
N GLY A 226 -14.45 -14.15 39.89
CA GLY A 226 -14.08 -14.15 41.32
C GLY A 226 -13.56 -12.82 41.87
N GLY A 227 -13.65 -11.72 41.11
CA GLY A 227 -13.23 -10.39 41.59
C GLY A 227 -11.72 -10.14 41.55
N ILE A 228 -10.99 -10.99 40.81
CA ILE A 228 -9.53 -10.89 40.65
C ILE A 228 -9.22 -9.86 39.57
N VAL A 229 -8.24 -8.99 39.79
CA VAL A 229 -7.76 -8.05 38.76
C VAL A 229 -6.96 -8.84 37.73
N PRO A 230 -7.37 -8.88 36.45
CA PRO A 230 -6.65 -9.63 35.43
C PRO A 230 -5.28 -9.01 35.13
N ALA A 231 -4.36 -9.85 34.67
CA ALA A 231 -3.07 -9.39 34.16
C ALA A 231 -3.29 -8.38 33.01
N SER A 232 -2.44 -7.35 32.94
CA SER A 232 -2.49 -6.33 31.88
C SER A 232 -3.73 -5.43 31.88
N GLN A 233 -4.51 -5.40 32.96
CA GLN A 233 -5.64 -4.46 33.15
C GLN A 233 -5.23 -2.99 32.98
N ALA A 234 -3.97 -2.65 33.30
CA ALA A 234 -3.41 -1.31 33.09
C ALA A 234 -3.47 -0.86 31.62
N LEU A 235 -3.26 -1.76 30.66
CA LEU A 235 -3.31 -1.43 29.21
C LEU A 235 -4.71 -0.97 28.80
N CYS A 236 -5.74 -1.75 29.13
CA CYS A 236 -7.13 -1.37 28.90
C CYS A 236 -7.53 -0.14 29.72
N SER A 237 -6.88 0.08 30.87
CA SER A 237 -7.12 1.26 31.67
C SER A 237 -6.65 2.55 31.03
N SER A 238 -5.36 2.59 30.69
CA SER A 238 -4.75 3.69 29.98
C SER A 238 -5.41 3.94 28.63
N LEU A 239 -5.76 2.88 27.89
CA LEU A 239 -6.42 3.03 26.59
C LEU A 239 -7.81 3.67 26.69
N LEU A 240 -8.61 3.32 27.71
CA LEU A 240 -9.92 3.97 27.93
C LEU A 240 -9.75 5.44 28.33
N GLU A 241 -8.81 5.74 29.22
CA GLU A 241 -8.50 7.12 29.63
C GLU A 241 -8.08 7.95 28.42
N GLU A 242 -7.17 7.44 27.60
CA GLU A 242 -6.78 8.07 26.32
C GLU A 242 -7.97 8.29 25.38
N CYS A 243 -8.91 7.36 25.30
CA CYS A 243 -10.12 7.54 24.49
C CYS A 243 -11.01 8.66 25.04
N PHE A 244 -11.16 8.76 26.36
CA PHE A 244 -11.90 9.87 26.97
C PHE A 244 -11.19 11.21 26.76
N ASP A 245 -9.86 11.25 26.87
CA ASP A 245 -9.07 12.46 26.61
C ASP A 245 -9.26 12.93 25.16
N ILE A 246 -9.11 12.04 24.17
CA ILE A 246 -9.35 12.36 22.75
C ILE A 246 -10.79 12.85 22.55
N LEU A 247 -11.76 12.20 23.20
CA LEU A 247 -13.17 12.59 23.09
C LEU A 247 -13.42 14.00 23.66
N GLN A 248 -12.78 14.35 24.78
CA GLN A 248 -12.87 15.69 25.36
C GLN A 248 -12.11 16.72 24.52
N GLU A 249 -10.97 16.35 23.95
CA GLU A 249 -10.24 17.20 22.99
C GLU A 249 -11.10 17.52 21.77
N ILE A 250 -11.77 16.54 21.16
CA ILE A 250 -12.67 16.78 20.02
C ILE A 250 -13.82 17.73 20.41
N LYS A 251 -14.42 17.55 21.61
CA LYS A 251 -15.46 18.46 22.11
C LYS A 251 -14.93 19.88 22.33
N ALA A 252 -13.73 20.03 22.88
CA ALA A 252 -13.10 21.33 23.09
C ALA A 252 -12.68 21.99 21.76
N GLN A 253 -12.34 21.19 20.74
CA GLN A 253 -12.04 21.64 19.38
C GLN A 253 -13.28 21.99 18.56
N GLU A 254 -14.47 21.44 18.86
CA GLU A 254 -15.74 21.95 18.30
C GLU A 254 -15.99 23.41 18.68
N GLU A 255 -15.45 23.87 19.82
CA GLU A 255 -15.48 25.27 20.26
C GLU A 255 -14.30 26.10 19.74
N SER A 256 -13.15 25.44 19.45
CA SER A 256 -11.95 26.07 18.86
C SER A 256 -11.41 25.21 17.71
N LYS A 257 -11.83 25.54 16.48
CA LYS A 257 -11.64 24.79 15.22
C LYS A 257 -10.20 24.40 14.78
N ASN A 258 -9.18 24.35 15.64
CA ASN A 258 -7.81 24.15 15.17
C ASN A 258 -7.00 23.21 16.07
N VAL A 259 -6.22 22.34 15.42
CA VAL A 259 -4.96 21.83 15.97
C VAL A 259 -4.16 23.04 16.49
N ALA A 260 -3.40 22.88 17.57
CA ALA A 260 -2.57 23.96 18.11
C ALA A 260 -1.84 24.71 16.97
N PHE A 261 -1.80 26.05 17.04
CA PHE A 261 -1.27 26.87 15.94
C PHE A 261 0.15 26.42 15.51
N SER A 262 0.97 25.99 16.47
CA SER A 262 2.31 25.44 16.23
C SER A 262 2.33 24.15 15.39
N LEU A 263 1.28 23.34 15.44
CA LEU A 263 1.14 22.07 14.71
C LEU A 263 0.35 22.20 13.41
N LYS A 264 -0.33 23.32 13.17
CA LYS A 264 -1.23 23.51 12.03
C LYS A 264 -0.55 23.27 10.68
N ALA A 265 0.67 23.76 10.49
CA ALA A 265 1.41 23.55 9.25
C ALA A 265 1.70 22.06 8.98
N ILE A 266 1.94 21.25 10.02
CA ILE A 266 2.16 19.81 9.90
C ILE A 266 0.85 19.11 9.54
N TYR A 267 -0.24 19.49 10.23
CA TYR A 267 -1.58 18.97 9.95
C TYR A 267 -2.02 19.23 8.51
N ASP A 268 -1.87 20.46 8.03
CA ASP A 268 -2.27 20.87 6.68
C ASP A 268 -1.46 20.09 5.62
N ARG A 269 -0.15 19.95 5.81
CA ARG A 269 0.73 19.17 4.91
C ARG A 269 0.35 17.69 4.88
N LEU A 270 0.11 17.06 6.04
CA LEU A 270 -0.31 15.66 6.12
C LEU A 270 -1.70 15.44 5.51
N SER A 271 -2.63 16.36 5.74
CA SER A 271 -3.99 16.30 5.18
C SER A 271 -3.97 16.41 3.66
N GLY A 272 -3.14 17.30 3.10
CA GLY A 272 -2.92 17.42 1.66
C GLY A 272 -2.36 16.14 1.05
N ILE A 273 -1.27 15.61 1.62
CA ILE A 273 -0.67 14.33 1.17
C ILE A 273 -1.69 13.19 1.23
N ARG A 274 -2.51 13.11 2.29
CA ARG A 274 -3.56 12.10 2.40
C ARG A 274 -4.57 12.19 1.26
N ALA A 275 -5.07 13.39 0.97
CA ALA A 275 -6.06 13.60 -0.08
C ALA A 275 -5.50 13.21 -1.46
N GLU A 276 -4.25 13.59 -1.76
CA GLU A 276 -3.57 13.21 -2.99
C GLU A 276 -3.39 11.69 -3.10
N LEU A 277 -2.93 11.02 -2.03
CA LEU A 277 -2.79 9.56 -2.00
C LEU A 277 -4.14 8.82 -2.10
N GLU A 278 -5.21 9.32 -1.47
CA GLU A 278 -6.55 8.73 -1.59
C GLU A 278 -7.09 8.83 -3.03
N ASN A 279 -6.87 9.96 -3.70
CA ASN A 279 -7.19 10.12 -5.12
C ASN A 279 -6.36 9.16 -6.00
N LEU A 280 -5.08 8.97 -5.68
CA LEU A 280 -4.24 8.00 -6.38
C LEU A 280 -4.71 6.56 -6.16
N VAL A 281 -5.18 6.18 -4.98
CA VAL A 281 -5.76 4.84 -4.78
C VAL A 281 -6.99 4.60 -5.67
N LEU A 282 -7.82 5.62 -5.89
CA LEU A 282 -8.98 5.53 -6.76
C LEU A 282 -8.62 5.49 -8.25
N THR A 283 -7.58 6.23 -8.65
CA THR A 283 -7.17 6.41 -10.06
C THR A 283 -5.94 5.60 -10.46
N HIS A 284 -5.40 4.78 -9.54
CA HIS A 284 -4.08 4.13 -9.58
C HIS A 284 -3.76 3.54 -10.95
N ARG A 285 -4.71 2.76 -11.48
CA ARG A 285 -4.56 2.01 -12.72
C ARG A 285 -4.18 2.88 -13.91
N TRP A 286 -4.56 4.16 -13.93
CA TRP A 286 -4.53 4.99 -15.12
C TRP A 286 -3.38 5.99 -15.18
N SER A 287 -2.80 6.37 -14.04
CA SER A 287 -1.95 7.59 -13.99
C SER A 287 -0.74 7.52 -13.08
N LEU A 288 -0.64 6.48 -12.23
CA LEU A 288 0.47 6.40 -11.29
C LEU A 288 1.68 5.72 -11.94
N ARG A 289 2.82 6.40 -11.92
CA ARG A 289 4.12 5.75 -11.99
C ARG A 289 4.59 5.52 -10.55
N GLU A 290 4.97 4.30 -10.17
CA GLU A 290 5.32 3.98 -8.77
C GLU A 290 6.44 4.88 -8.23
N THR A 291 7.39 5.27 -9.07
CA THR A 291 8.43 6.24 -8.69
C THR A 291 7.88 7.58 -8.17
N ASP A 292 6.65 7.98 -8.51
CA ASP A 292 6.00 9.16 -7.95
C ASP A 292 5.81 9.06 -6.43
N LEU A 293 5.60 7.84 -5.90
CA LEU A 293 5.46 7.56 -4.47
C LEU A 293 6.68 7.97 -3.65
N TRP A 294 7.85 8.13 -4.29
CA TRP A 294 9.05 8.62 -3.64
C TRP A 294 8.88 10.00 -2.99
N ASN A 295 8.20 10.95 -3.65
CA ASN A 295 8.08 12.31 -3.12
C ASN A 295 7.19 12.35 -1.88
N TYR A 296 6.13 11.53 -1.88
CA TYR A 296 5.26 11.36 -0.72
C TYR A 296 6.02 10.69 0.42
N SER A 297 6.73 9.59 0.14
CA SER A 297 7.53 8.88 1.14
C SER A 297 8.57 9.80 1.78
N LEU A 298 9.30 10.57 0.98
CA LEU A 298 10.29 11.54 1.48
C LEU A 298 9.64 12.63 2.33
N SER A 299 8.51 13.19 1.89
CA SER A 299 7.78 14.20 2.66
C SER A 299 7.29 13.67 4.00
N LEU A 300 6.79 12.43 4.05
CA LEU A 300 6.36 11.80 5.29
C LEU A 300 7.55 11.53 6.22
N GLN A 301 8.70 11.11 5.69
CA GLN A 301 9.92 10.92 6.48
C GLN A 301 10.45 12.25 7.06
N GLU A 302 10.41 13.33 6.29
CA GLU A 302 10.77 14.67 6.77
C GLU A 302 9.87 15.10 7.94
N ILE A 303 8.56 14.89 7.82
CA ILE A 303 7.60 15.17 8.88
C ILE A 303 7.87 14.28 10.11
N ASP A 304 8.10 12.98 9.90
CA ASP A 304 8.36 12.03 10.98
C ASP A 304 9.61 12.40 11.79
N LYS A 305 10.66 12.89 11.11
CA LYS A 305 11.92 13.38 11.71
C LYS A 305 11.77 14.65 12.55
N MET A 306 10.66 15.38 12.44
CA MET A 306 10.38 16.54 13.30
C MET A 306 10.01 16.13 14.74
N ARG A 307 9.75 14.83 14.97
CA ARG A 307 9.35 14.31 16.28
C ARG A 307 10.56 14.12 17.19
N ILE A 308 10.36 14.37 18.48
CA ILE A 308 11.30 14.06 19.56
C ILE A 308 10.60 13.08 20.49
N ASP A 309 11.20 11.91 20.73
CA ASP A 309 10.64 10.81 21.52
C ASP A 309 9.20 10.43 21.12
N GLY A 310 8.95 10.37 19.80
CA GLY A 310 7.65 10.00 19.23
C GLY A 310 6.57 11.09 19.29
N LYS A 311 6.89 12.31 19.74
CA LYS A 311 5.94 13.44 19.83
C LYS A 311 6.42 14.65 19.02
N PHE A 312 5.49 15.40 18.43
CA PHE A 312 5.77 16.70 17.84
C PHE A 312 5.88 17.75 18.94
N VAL A 313 6.94 18.55 18.91
CA VAL A 313 7.17 19.63 19.87
C VAL A 313 7.04 20.99 19.20
N ASP A 314 6.65 22.01 19.97
CA ASP A 314 6.70 23.39 19.51
C ASP A 314 8.10 24.02 19.66
N SER A 315 8.23 25.30 19.32
CA SER A 315 9.48 26.06 19.41
C SER A 315 10.05 26.16 20.83
N GLU A 316 9.23 25.91 21.85
CA GLU A 316 9.63 25.95 23.26
C GLU A 316 9.92 24.55 23.82
N GLY A 317 9.77 23.49 23.00
CA GLY A 317 9.95 22.10 23.40
C GLY A 317 8.73 21.50 24.12
N ASN A 318 7.61 22.22 24.19
CA ASN A 318 6.38 21.71 24.79
C ASN A 318 5.66 20.76 23.83
N ARG A 319 4.77 19.93 24.38
CA ARG A 319 3.97 18.96 23.62
C ARG A 319 2.55 19.52 23.41
N PRO A 320 2.29 20.23 22.30
CA PRO A 320 0.97 20.80 22.04
C PRO A 320 -0.12 19.73 21.82
N PRO A 321 -1.39 20.04 22.11
CA PRO A 321 -2.52 19.13 21.88
C PRO A 321 -2.74 18.86 20.38
N GLY A 322 -3.32 17.69 20.04
CA GLY A 322 -3.52 17.26 18.63
C GLY A 322 -2.47 16.27 18.10
N GLN A 323 -1.58 15.76 18.96
CA GLN A 323 -0.55 14.76 18.61
C GLN A 323 -1.15 13.51 17.93
N TYR A 324 -2.24 12.98 18.49
CA TYR A 324 -2.86 11.75 18.00
C TYR A 324 -3.41 11.90 16.57
N VAL A 325 -3.93 13.08 16.24
CA VAL A 325 -4.43 13.39 14.89
C VAL A 325 -3.28 13.33 13.89
N LEU A 326 -2.14 13.96 14.21
CA LEU A 326 -0.95 13.94 13.34
C LEU A 326 -0.39 12.53 13.16
N LEU A 327 -0.26 11.75 14.24
CA LEU A 327 0.22 10.37 14.18
C LEU A 327 -0.70 9.47 13.35
N TYR A 328 -2.02 9.65 13.48
CA TYR A 328 -2.98 8.94 12.65
C TYR A 328 -2.87 9.31 11.18
N LEU A 329 -2.80 10.61 10.85
CA LEU A 329 -2.65 11.05 9.48
C LEU A 329 -1.36 10.49 8.87
N LEU A 330 -0.25 10.54 9.61
CA LEU A 330 1.05 10.02 9.18
C LEU A 330 0.98 8.51 8.90
N ARG A 331 0.46 7.71 9.84
CA ARG A 331 0.23 6.27 9.67
C ARG A 331 -0.71 5.97 8.50
N ARG A 332 -1.76 6.77 8.33
CA ARG A 332 -2.73 6.63 7.24
C ARG A 332 -2.07 6.88 5.88
N CYS A 333 -1.22 7.90 5.76
CA CYS A 333 -0.47 8.18 4.54
C CYS A 333 0.50 7.03 4.21
N TYR A 334 1.28 6.52 5.18
CA TYR A 334 2.12 5.33 4.96
C TYR A 334 1.29 4.09 4.58
N GLY A 335 0.12 3.89 5.20
CA GLY A 335 -0.79 2.81 4.84
C GLY A 335 -1.36 2.92 3.42
N LEU A 336 -1.60 4.14 2.93
CA LEU A 336 -2.01 4.38 1.54
C LEU A 336 -0.87 4.09 0.56
N ILE A 337 0.36 4.53 0.87
CA ILE A 337 1.55 4.21 0.07
C ILE A 337 1.75 2.69 0.01
N TYR A 338 1.71 2.01 1.16
CA TYR A 338 1.83 0.55 1.21
C TYR A 338 0.76 -0.13 0.37
N ARG A 339 -0.51 0.31 0.45
CA ARG A 339 -1.59 -0.23 -0.38
C ARG A 339 -1.28 -0.08 -1.87
N LEU A 340 -0.87 1.11 -2.31
CA LEU A 340 -0.51 1.40 -3.70
C LEU A 340 0.62 0.47 -4.16
N LEU A 341 1.70 0.36 -3.39
CA LEU A 341 2.84 -0.53 -3.68
C LEU A 341 2.44 -2.01 -3.74
N SER A 342 1.59 -2.46 -2.82
CA SER A 342 1.11 -3.84 -2.79
C SER A 342 0.17 -4.17 -3.96
N SER A 343 -0.41 -3.15 -4.60
CA SER A 343 -1.30 -3.27 -5.74
C SER A 343 -0.60 -3.07 -7.09
N SER A 344 0.72 -2.88 -7.12
CA SER A 344 1.48 -2.75 -8.37
C SER A 344 1.34 -4.02 -9.21
N GLU A 345 0.87 -3.83 -10.45
CA GLU A 345 0.72 -4.92 -11.39
C GLU A 345 2.10 -5.32 -11.94
N PRO A 346 2.36 -6.61 -12.20
CA PRO A 346 3.60 -7.07 -12.84
C PRO A 346 3.60 -6.78 -14.34
N VAL A 347 3.30 -5.54 -14.70
CA VAL A 347 3.20 -5.02 -16.06
C VAL A 347 3.98 -3.72 -16.12
N SER A 348 4.92 -3.64 -17.05
CA SER A 348 5.70 -2.42 -17.25
C SER A 348 4.82 -1.24 -17.64
N GLU A 349 5.25 -0.02 -17.30
CA GLU A 349 4.57 1.22 -17.66
C GLU A 349 4.23 1.33 -19.16
N GLU A 350 5.09 0.77 -20.03
CA GLU A 350 4.89 0.72 -21.48
C GLU A 350 3.63 -0.03 -21.89
N LEU A 351 3.27 -1.09 -21.16
CA LEU A 351 2.12 -1.94 -21.45
C LEU A 351 0.87 -1.56 -20.66
N MET A 352 0.98 -0.69 -19.65
CA MET A 352 -0.15 -0.24 -18.83
C MET A 352 -1.33 0.32 -19.66
N PRO A 353 -1.12 1.14 -20.71
CA PRO A 353 -2.24 1.62 -21.54
C PRO A 353 -3.04 0.47 -22.17
N VAL A 354 -2.35 -0.58 -22.64
CA VAL A 354 -2.96 -1.77 -23.23
C VAL A 354 -3.67 -2.60 -22.15
N ALA A 355 -3.00 -2.86 -21.03
CA ALA A 355 -3.56 -3.61 -19.90
C ALA A 355 -4.85 -2.97 -19.34
N ASN A 356 -4.87 -1.64 -19.24
CA ASN A 356 -6.03 -0.88 -18.82
C ASN A 356 -7.19 -0.97 -19.83
N LYS A 357 -6.88 -0.84 -21.12
CA LYS A 357 -7.89 -0.96 -22.17
C LYS A 357 -8.53 -2.34 -22.17
N LEU A 358 -7.72 -3.40 -22.07
CA LEU A 358 -8.20 -4.78 -21.95
C LEU A 358 -9.05 -4.99 -20.70
N SER A 359 -8.63 -4.46 -19.55
CA SER A 359 -9.40 -4.54 -18.32
C SER A 359 -10.79 -3.88 -18.44
N THR A 360 -10.87 -2.73 -19.12
CA THR A 360 -12.15 -2.08 -19.40
C THR A 360 -13.01 -2.91 -20.36
N VAL A 361 -12.44 -3.40 -21.47
CA VAL A 361 -13.16 -4.26 -22.43
C VAL A 361 -13.70 -5.50 -21.74
N LYS A 362 -12.86 -6.20 -20.96
CA LYS A 362 -13.25 -7.38 -20.18
C LYS A 362 -14.42 -7.07 -19.24
N LYS A 363 -14.37 -5.96 -18.49
CA LYS A 363 -15.47 -5.56 -17.61
C LYS A 363 -16.76 -5.34 -18.39
N CYS A 364 -16.69 -4.59 -19.49
CA CYS A 364 -17.87 -4.34 -20.31
C CYS A 364 -18.45 -5.63 -20.89
N LEU A 365 -17.61 -6.54 -21.42
CA LEU A 365 -18.05 -7.84 -21.93
C LEU A 365 -18.71 -8.69 -20.83
N ASN A 366 -18.16 -8.70 -19.62
CA ASN A 366 -18.77 -9.41 -18.48
C ASN A 366 -20.12 -8.80 -18.07
N GLU A 367 -20.28 -7.47 -18.10
CA GLU A 367 -21.58 -6.85 -17.83
C GLU A 367 -22.61 -7.18 -18.93
N VAL A 368 -22.19 -7.21 -20.20
CA VAL A 368 -23.05 -7.68 -21.31
C VAL A 368 -23.50 -9.12 -21.07
N LEU A 369 -22.56 -10.01 -20.76
CA LEU A 369 -22.84 -11.41 -20.44
C LEU A 369 -23.79 -11.57 -19.25
N LYS A 370 -23.61 -10.75 -18.20
CA LYS A 370 -24.38 -10.84 -16.96
C LYS A 370 -25.81 -10.33 -17.11
N TYR A 371 -26.00 -9.18 -17.78
CA TYR A 371 -27.32 -8.57 -17.85
C TYR A 371 -28.22 -9.24 -18.88
N GLY A 372 -27.65 -9.86 -19.91
CA GLY A 372 -28.43 -10.48 -20.98
C GLY A 372 -29.33 -9.47 -21.71
N GLY A 373 -29.91 -9.88 -22.83
CA GLY A 373 -30.83 -9.06 -23.61
C GLY A 373 -30.76 -9.39 -25.10
N PRO A 374 -31.67 -8.84 -25.92
CA PRO A 374 -31.62 -8.97 -27.37
C PRO A 374 -30.47 -8.09 -27.90
N PHE A 375 -29.25 -8.53 -27.65
CA PHE A 375 -28.06 -7.91 -28.20
C PHE A 375 -27.95 -8.35 -29.66
N SER A 376 -27.76 -7.38 -30.54
CA SER A 376 -27.42 -7.67 -31.92
C SER A 376 -25.91 -7.87 -32.05
N PRO A 377 -25.42 -8.61 -33.06
CA PRO A 377 -23.99 -8.67 -33.38
C PRO A 377 -23.34 -7.29 -33.55
N ARG A 378 -24.14 -6.27 -33.89
CA ARG A 378 -23.72 -4.86 -34.01
C ARG A 378 -23.36 -4.24 -32.66
N ASP A 379 -23.97 -4.66 -31.56
CA ASP A 379 -23.69 -4.17 -30.21
C ASP A 379 -22.32 -4.65 -29.69
N LEU A 380 -21.80 -5.75 -30.25
CA LEU A 380 -20.46 -6.25 -29.95
C LEU A 380 -19.35 -5.56 -30.76
N TYR A 381 -19.68 -4.83 -31.82
CA TYR A 381 -18.72 -4.19 -32.73
C TYR A 381 -17.71 -3.26 -32.03
N PRO A 382 -18.09 -2.41 -31.05
CA PRO A 382 -17.13 -1.57 -30.35
C PRO A 382 -16.04 -2.36 -29.62
N TYR A 383 -16.37 -3.55 -29.09
CA TYR A 383 -15.41 -4.43 -28.41
C TYR A 383 -14.50 -5.11 -29.43
N GLN A 384 -15.05 -5.63 -30.53
CA GLN A 384 -14.27 -6.21 -31.63
C GLN A 384 -13.25 -5.20 -32.18
N LEU A 385 -13.70 -3.97 -32.45
CA LEU A 385 -12.83 -2.91 -32.94
C LEU A 385 -11.73 -2.57 -31.92
N ALA A 386 -12.06 -2.52 -30.63
CA ALA A 386 -11.07 -2.26 -29.59
C ALA A 386 -10.02 -3.38 -29.49
N LEU A 387 -10.43 -4.65 -29.56
CA LEU A 387 -9.49 -5.79 -29.55
C LEU A 387 -8.63 -5.81 -30.81
N HIS A 388 -9.22 -5.58 -31.99
CA HIS A 388 -8.47 -5.46 -33.25
C HIS A 388 -7.43 -4.33 -33.22
N GLN A 389 -7.78 -3.17 -32.63
CA GLN A 389 -6.82 -2.07 -32.45
C GLN A 389 -5.64 -2.47 -31.58
N ILE A 390 -5.89 -3.21 -30.49
CA ILE A 390 -4.85 -3.74 -29.61
C ILE A 390 -3.99 -4.78 -30.35
N ASP A 391 -4.61 -5.68 -31.10
CA ASP A 391 -3.92 -6.69 -31.91
C ASP A 391 -2.98 -6.05 -32.92
N SER A 392 -3.42 -4.97 -33.56
CA SER A 392 -2.65 -4.21 -34.55
C SER A 392 -1.41 -3.53 -33.98
N MET A 393 -1.32 -3.35 -32.66
CA MET A 393 -0.13 -2.81 -32.00
C MET A 393 1.00 -3.85 -31.88
N ARG A 394 0.71 -5.14 -32.09
CA ARG A 394 1.69 -6.23 -31.96
C ARG A 394 2.54 -6.36 -33.23
N LYS A 395 3.82 -6.68 -33.06
CA LYS A 395 4.75 -7.07 -34.12
C LYS A 395 5.19 -8.51 -33.86
N GLU A 396 5.04 -9.38 -34.87
CA GLU A 396 5.37 -10.81 -34.74
C GLU A 396 4.69 -11.49 -33.54
N GLY A 397 3.43 -11.11 -33.27
CA GLY A 397 2.65 -11.63 -32.14
C GLY A 397 3.05 -11.09 -30.78
N LYS A 398 3.89 -10.06 -30.69
CA LYS A 398 4.39 -9.47 -29.43
C LYS A 398 4.20 -7.96 -29.42
N PHE A 399 3.83 -7.38 -28.28
CA PHE A 399 4.07 -5.95 -28.04
C PHE A 399 5.58 -5.70 -27.91
N VAL A 400 6.07 -4.68 -28.60
CA VAL A 400 7.49 -4.31 -28.69
C VAL A 400 7.63 -2.85 -28.27
N GLY A 401 8.54 -2.58 -27.34
CA GLY A 401 8.82 -1.25 -26.82
C GLY A 401 9.45 -0.32 -27.87
N VAL A 402 9.57 0.96 -27.52
CA VAL A 402 10.08 2.00 -28.44
C VAL A 402 11.53 1.72 -28.86
N ASP A 403 12.31 1.08 -27.99
CA ASP A 403 13.71 0.70 -28.22
C ASP A 403 13.87 -0.69 -28.88
N GLY A 404 12.77 -1.36 -29.24
CA GLY A 404 12.78 -2.71 -29.81
C GLY A 404 12.85 -3.83 -28.77
N SER A 405 12.86 -3.53 -27.48
CA SER A 405 12.81 -4.53 -26.40
C SER A 405 11.41 -5.13 -26.24
N ILE A 406 11.33 -6.27 -25.55
CA ILE A 406 10.04 -6.87 -25.14
C ILE A 406 9.74 -6.37 -23.73
N PRO A 407 8.67 -5.58 -23.53
CA PRO A 407 8.36 -5.04 -22.20
C PRO A 407 7.91 -6.14 -21.22
N GLU A 408 8.15 -5.90 -19.93
CA GLU A 408 7.72 -6.81 -18.86
C GLU A 408 6.19 -6.83 -18.74
N GLY A 409 5.63 -8.01 -18.41
CA GLY A 409 4.18 -8.21 -18.30
C GLY A 409 3.50 -8.69 -19.59
N GLN A 410 4.27 -8.95 -20.65
CA GLN A 410 3.76 -9.44 -21.93
C GLN A 410 2.80 -10.62 -21.80
N GLY A 411 3.17 -11.65 -21.03
CA GLY A 411 2.36 -12.85 -20.87
C GLY A 411 1.00 -12.56 -20.24
N ILE A 412 0.94 -11.61 -19.31
CA ILE A 412 -0.30 -11.21 -18.62
C ILE A 412 -1.21 -10.47 -19.59
N VAL A 413 -0.67 -9.50 -20.34
CA VAL A 413 -1.44 -8.74 -21.32
C VAL A 413 -1.95 -9.65 -22.43
N MET A 414 -1.14 -10.61 -22.89
CA MET A 414 -1.55 -11.59 -23.91
C MET A 414 -2.63 -12.53 -23.38
N ALA A 415 -2.53 -13.01 -22.15
CA ALA A 415 -3.56 -13.83 -21.53
C ALA A 415 -4.89 -13.06 -21.41
N HIS A 416 -4.86 -11.80 -20.94
CA HIS A 416 -6.05 -10.95 -20.87
C HIS A 416 -6.66 -10.66 -22.25
N LEU A 417 -5.82 -10.45 -23.26
CA LEU A 417 -6.28 -10.25 -24.63
C LEU A 417 -7.00 -11.48 -25.18
N ASN A 418 -6.43 -12.67 -24.96
CA ASN A 418 -7.05 -13.93 -25.35
C ASN A 418 -8.37 -14.14 -24.59
N GLU A 419 -8.40 -13.91 -23.28
CA GLU A 419 -9.63 -14.03 -22.48
C GLU A 419 -10.72 -13.06 -22.95
N CYS A 420 -10.38 -11.83 -23.36
CA CYS A 420 -11.34 -10.91 -23.97
C CYS A 420 -11.88 -11.43 -25.30
N HIS A 421 -11.04 -12.03 -26.13
CA HIS A 421 -11.47 -12.67 -27.39
C HIS A 421 -12.38 -13.87 -27.11
N GLU A 422 -12.02 -14.74 -26.16
CA GLU A 422 -12.85 -15.87 -25.72
C GLU A 422 -14.21 -15.42 -25.19
N LEU A 423 -14.24 -14.39 -24.33
CA LEU A 423 -15.50 -13.79 -23.85
C LEU A 423 -16.37 -13.25 -24.97
N LEU A 424 -15.74 -12.66 -25.99
CA LEU A 424 -16.44 -12.08 -27.12
C LEU A 424 -17.00 -13.17 -28.06
N GLU A 425 -16.27 -14.25 -28.29
CA GLU A 425 -16.77 -15.39 -29.07
C GLU A 425 -17.89 -16.12 -28.32
N MET A 426 -17.75 -16.39 -27.02
CA MET A 426 -18.85 -16.97 -26.22
C MET A 426 -20.13 -16.13 -26.28
N LEU A 427 -20.01 -14.79 -26.28
CA LEU A 427 -21.15 -13.90 -26.42
C LEU A 427 -21.81 -13.99 -27.81
N LYS A 428 -21.04 -14.17 -28.88
CA LYS A 428 -21.60 -14.37 -30.22
C LYS A 428 -22.31 -15.71 -30.33
N GLU A 429 -21.68 -16.78 -29.87
CA GLU A 429 -22.27 -18.13 -29.88
C GLU A 429 -23.62 -18.13 -29.13
N SER A 430 -23.69 -17.47 -27.97
CA SER A 430 -24.95 -17.34 -27.21
C SER A 430 -26.04 -16.51 -27.91
N MET A 431 -25.68 -15.68 -28.89
CA MET A 431 -26.63 -14.89 -29.68
C MET A 431 -27.12 -15.69 -30.88
N ASP A 432 -26.25 -16.44 -31.54
CA ASP A 432 -26.60 -17.29 -32.69
C ASP A 432 -27.53 -18.45 -32.26
N GLU A 433 -27.32 -19.04 -31.07
CA GLU A 433 -28.21 -20.08 -30.50
C GLU A 433 -29.63 -19.57 -30.20
N GLY A 434 -29.82 -18.26 -30.01
CA GLY A 434 -31.14 -17.66 -29.75
C GLY A 434 -31.95 -17.31 -31.01
N GLU A 435 -31.31 -17.25 -32.18
CA GLU A 435 -31.98 -17.02 -33.47
C GLU A 435 -32.53 -18.32 -34.08
N GLU A 436 -31.95 -19.49 -33.78
CA GLU A 436 -32.42 -20.79 -34.30
C GLU A 436 -33.74 -21.29 -33.67
N ASP A 437 -34.07 -20.88 -32.44
CA ASP A 437 -35.30 -21.30 -31.74
C ASP A 437 -36.58 -20.55 -32.20
N ASP A 438 -36.45 -19.40 -32.87
CA ASP A 438 -37.59 -18.58 -33.33
C ASP A 438 -38.07 -18.94 -34.76
N ASP A 439 -37.29 -19.72 -35.52
CA ASP A 439 -37.60 -20.09 -36.91
C ASP A 439 -38.36 -21.43 -37.07
N GLU A 440 -38.66 -22.16 -35.99
CA GLU A 440 -39.33 -23.50 -36.06
C GLU A 440 -40.88 -23.47 -35.98
N TYR A 441 -41.53 -22.31 -36.23
CA TYR A 441 -42.99 -22.16 -36.09
C TYR A 441 -43.77 -21.60 -37.29
N PHE A 442 -43.28 -21.74 -38.54
CA PHE A 442 -44.08 -21.38 -39.73
C PHE A 442 -43.83 -22.29 -40.95
N GLU A 443 -44.37 -23.52 -40.92
CA GLU A 443 -44.66 -24.42 -42.06
C GLU A 443 -45.38 -25.64 -41.42
N ASP A 444 -46.62 -26.05 -41.63
CA ASP A 444 -47.59 -25.94 -42.72
C ASP A 444 -49.00 -26.17 -42.14
N GLU A 445 -49.98 -25.30 -42.40
CA GLU A 445 -51.39 -25.67 -42.26
C GLU A 445 -52.25 -24.94 -43.28
N ASP A 446 -52.05 -25.27 -44.56
CA ASP A 446 -53.01 -25.01 -45.63
C ASP A 446 -52.77 -26.04 -46.75
N GLU A 447 -53.56 -27.12 -46.83
CA GLU A 447 -54.25 -27.58 -48.06
C GLU A 447 -55.00 -28.93 -47.81
N TYR A 448 -56.11 -29.11 -48.54
CA TYR A 448 -57.02 -30.28 -48.66
C TYR A 448 -58.20 -30.35 -47.66
N ALA A 449 -59.45 -30.55 -48.06
CA ALA A 449 -60.13 -30.53 -49.35
C ALA A 449 -61.65 -30.54 -49.06
N ILE A 450 -62.43 -29.96 -49.96
CA ILE A 450 -63.90 -30.03 -50.02
C ILE A 450 -64.31 -31.40 -50.59
N GLU A 451 -65.23 -32.09 -49.91
CA GLU A 451 -66.23 -33.09 -50.38
C GLU A 451 -66.93 -33.59 -49.08
N GLU A 452 -68.24 -33.50 -48.83
CA GLU A 452 -69.46 -33.56 -49.65
C GLU A 452 -70.59 -32.74 -48.97
#